data_AF-A0A3B3T920-F1
#
_entry.id   AF-A0A3B3T920-F1
#
_cell.length_a   1.000
_cell.length_b   1.000
_cell.length_c   1.000
_cell.angle_alpha   90.00
_cell.angle_beta   90.00
_cell.angle_gamma   90.00
#
_symmetry.space_group_name_H-M   'P 1'
#
loop_
_entity.id
_entity.type
_entity.pdbx_description
1 polymer ?
#
loop_
_entity_poly.entity_id
_entity_poly.type
_entity_poly.pdbx_seq_one_letter_code
_entity_poly.pdbx_strand_id
1 'polypeptide(L)'
;FVWTLEVTWQLVRTRLSMDAEFDQPVCKKKKLWETVAERVTASLQEAGHPGGTVKAYECDLKWRNMLATYRKNAERARRLGAQSVHWEFFPAMHDVLGRSGDEAKVQRKSKPHTQKLGPPLASKHFTPILPTPALPLAPQSSRPSQDVLHLYLELQERKMNLWMQQKALEERKIEAINNLA
;
A
#
# COMPACT_ATOMS: atom_id res chain seq x y z
N PHE A 1 3.60 -1.06 25.12
CA PHE A 1 2.26 -0.78 25.66
C PHE A 1 1.34 -1.99 25.40
N VAL A 2 0.32 -2.26 26.23
CA VAL A 2 -0.61 -3.41 26.01
C VAL A 2 -1.85 -2.94 25.26
N TRP A 3 -2.03 -3.45 24.04
CA TRP A 3 -3.17 -3.09 23.18
C TRP A 3 -4.39 -3.94 23.48
N THR A 4 -5.30 -3.44 24.31
CA THR A 4 -6.63 -4.04 24.47
C THR A 4 -7.50 -3.74 23.25
N LEU A 5 -8.62 -4.45 23.16
CA LEU A 5 -9.59 -4.27 22.07
C LEU A 5 -10.11 -2.83 22.02
N GLU A 6 -10.55 -2.33 23.17
CA GLU A 6 -11.07 -0.97 23.31
C GLU A 6 -10.01 0.07 22.94
N VAL A 7 -8.78 -0.06 23.46
CA VAL A 7 -7.69 0.88 23.13
C VAL A 7 -7.39 0.86 21.63
N THR A 8 -7.44 -0.32 21.00
CA THR A 8 -7.23 -0.45 19.56
C THR A 8 -8.34 0.24 18.77
N TRP A 9 -9.60 0.12 19.21
CA TRP A 9 -10.73 0.87 18.64
C TRP A 9 -10.55 2.38 18.75
N GLN A 10 -10.09 2.87 19.91
CA GLN A 10 -9.81 4.29 20.10
C GLN A 10 -8.70 4.80 19.17
N LEU A 11 -7.64 4.01 18.98
CA LEU A 11 -6.60 4.33 17.98
C LEU A 11 -7.18 4.40 16.57
N VAL A 12 -7.97 3.41 16.16
CA VAL A 12 -8.56 3.36 14.80
C VAL A 12 -9.45 4.57 14.56
N ARG A 13 -10.40 4.85 15.47
CA ARG A 13 -11.31 5.99 15.36
C ARG A 13 -10.55 7.31 15.28
N THR A 14 -9.60 7.52 16.19
CA THR A 14 -8.78 8.73 16.23
C THR A 14 -7.99 8.90 14.93
N ARG A 15 -7.30 7.86 14.46
CA ARG A 15 -6.48 7.96 13.25
C ARG A 15 -7.33 8.18 12.01
N LEU A 16 -8.47 7.51 11.88
CA LEU A 16 -9.38 7.70 10.75
C LEU A 16 -10.02 9.10 10.77
N SER A 17 -10.33 9.67 11.93
CA SER A 17 -10.84 11.05 12.03
C SER A 17 -9.85 12.10 11.49
N MET A 18 -8.55 11.80 11.60
CA MET A 18 -7.46 12.67 11.15
C MET A 18 -6.94 12.29 9.75
N ASP A 19 -7.63 11.43 9.00
CA ASP A 19 -7.07 10.86 7.76
C ASP A 19 -6.70 11.90 6.71
N ALA A 20 -7.56 12.92 6.56
CA ALA A 20 -7.30 14.05 5.67
C ALA A 20 -6.00 14.80 6.02
N GLU A 21 -5.65 14.93 7.31
CA GLU A 21 -4.42 15.62 7.75
C GLU A 21 -3.16 14.81 7.40
N PHE A 22 -3.26 13.48 7.46
CA PHE A 22 -2.15 12.58 7.13
C PHE A 22 -1.92 12.42 5.62
N ASP A 23 -2.92 12.71 4.80
CA ASP A 23 -2.84 12.66 3.34
C ASP A 23 -2.33 13.97 2.72
N GLN A 24 -2.15 15.02 3.52
CA GLN A 24 -1.58 16.28 3.02
C GLN A 24 -0.10 16.11 2.60
N PRO A 25 0.33 16.74 1.49
CA PRO A 25 1.69 16.58 0.96
C PRO A 25 2.79 17.17 1.86
N VAL A 26 2.44 18.12 2.74
CA VAL A 26 3.39 18.81 3.64
C VAL A 26 3.18 18.38 5.11
N CYS A 27 2.56 17.22 5.36
CA CYS A 27 2.22 16.81 6.71
C CYS A 27 3.47 16.50 7.56
N LYS A 28 3.53 17.08 8.77
CA LYS A 28 4.53 16.73 9.78
C LYS A 28 4.10 15.45 10.50
N LYS A 29 4.28 14.29 9.86
CA LYS A 29 3.81 12.98 10.37
C LYS A 29 4.17 12.70 11.83
N LYS A 30 5.39 13.06 12.25
CA LYS A 30 5.81 12.91 13.66
C LYS A 30 4.89 13.67 14.62
N LYS A 31 4.53 14.92 14.29
CA LYS A 31 3.61 15.75 15.07
C LYS A 31 2.20 15.20 15.07
N LEU A 32 1.71 14.73 13.93
CA LEU A 32 0.39 14.10 13.86
C LEU A 32 0.30 12.85 14.74
N TRP A 33 1.36 12.03 14.76
CA TRP A 33 1.40 10.87 15.65
C TRP A 33 1.51 11.22 17.14
N GLU A 34 2.19 12.32 17.48
CA GLU A 34 2.16 12.89 18.84
C GLU A 34 0.71 13.27 19.22
N THR A 35 0.00 14.00 18.36
CA THR A 35 -1.41 14.36 18.58
C THR A 35 -2.34 13.15 18.67
N VAL A 36 -2.15 12.12 17.83
CA VAL A 36 -2.93 10.87 17.93
C VAL A 36 -2.71 10.21 19.29
N ALA A 37 -1.46 10.13 19.75
CA ALA A 37 -1.15 9.52 21.04
C ALA A 37 -1.70 10.31 22.23
N GLU A 38 -1.68 11.64 22.16
CA GLU A 38 -2.31 12.51 23.15
C GLU A 38 -3.82 12.26 23.23
N ARG A 39 -4.52 12.26 22.09
CA ARG A 39 -5.97 12.01 22.03
C ARG A 39 -6.34 10.62 22.54
N VAL A 40 -5.62 9.59 22.11
CA VAL A 40 -5.86 8.22 22.60
C VAL A 40 -5.61 8.14 24.10
N THR A 41 -4.54 8.74 24.61
CA THR A 41 -4.26 8.76 26.05
C THR A 41 -5.36 9.48 26.83
N ALA A 42 -5.82 10.63 26.36
CA ALA A 42 -6.90 11.38 27.00
C ALA A 42 -8.18 10.54 27.08
N SER A 43 -8.58 9.90 25.97
CA SER A 43 -9.76 9.02 25.95
C SER A 43 -9.62 7.81 26.88
N LEU A 44 -8.41 7.26 27.04
CA LEU A 44 -8.17 6.17 27.99
C LEU A 44 -8.25 6.61 29.45
N GLN A 45 -7.78 7.82 29.75
CA GLN A 45 -7.89 8.41 31.09
C GLN A 45 -9.36 8.68 31.46
N GLU A 46 -10.15 9.23 30.53
CA GLU A 46 -11.59 9.44 30.71
C GLU A 46 -12.34 8.12 30.93
N ALA A 47 -11.95 7.06 30.22
CA ALA A 47 -12.54 5.73 30.38
C ALA A 47 -12.03 4.98 31.63
N GLY A 48 -11.15 5.58 32.44
CA GLY A 48 -10.60 4.96 33.65
C GLY A 48 -9.72 3.73 33.35
N HIS A 49 -9.12 3.64 32.17
CA HIS A 49 -8.31 2.48 31.80
C HIS A 49 -6.98 2.48 32.57
N PRO A 50 -6.62 1.40 33.28
CA PRO A 50 -5.38 1.34 34.08
C PRO A 50 -4.10 1.25 33.21
N GLY A 51 -4.26 1.07 31.91
CA GLY A 51 -3.16 0.94 30.96
C GLY A 51 -2.63 2.28 30.51
N GLY A 52 -1.87 2.97 31.38
CA GLY A 52 -0.91 4.08 31.18
C GLY A 52 -1.00 5.02 29.95
N THR A 53 0.01 5.89 29.82
CA THR A 53 0.13 6.80 28.67
C THR A 53 0.66 6.06 27.44
N VAL A 54 0.00 6.26 26.30
CA VAL A 54 0.46 5.73 25.00
C VAL A 54 1.42 6.75 24.38
N LYS A 55 2.53 6.26 23.79
CA LYS A 55 3.49 7.10 23.06
C LYS A 55 3.20 7.09 21.56
N ALA A 56 3.56 8.18 20.88
CA ALA A 56 3.38 8.36 19.43
C ALA A 56 3.88 7.17 18.58
N TYR A 57 5.06 6.64 18.90
CA TYR A 57 5.66 5.53 18.15
C TYR A 57 4.90 4.21 18.34
N GLU A 58 4.30 3.98 19.51
CA GLU A 58 3.48 2.78 19.77
C GLU A 58 2.21 2.83 18.90
N CYS A 59 1.56 4.00 18.81
CA CYS A 59 0.41 4.24 17.94
C CYS A 59 0.75 4.00 16.46
N ASP A 60 1.85 4.58 15.96
CA ASP A 60 2.28 4.40 14.57
C ASP A 60 2.59 2.92 14.28
N LEU A 61 3.35 2.26 15.16
CA LEU A 61 3.71 0.86 15.00
C LEU A 61 2.47 -0.04 14.96
N LYS A 62 1.52 0.16 15.88
CA LYS A 62 0.25 -0.57 15.91
C LYS A 62 -0.56 -0.31 14.65
N TRP A 63 -0.71 0.94 14.23
CA TRP A 63 -1.44 1.31 13.01
C TRP A 63 -0.83 0.68 11.77
N ARG A 64 0.50 0.70 11.62
CA ARG A 64 1.19 0.04 10.51
C ARG A 64 0.97 -1.46 10.48
N ASN A 65 0.98 -2.11 11.65
CA ASN A 65 0.65 -3.54 11.76
C ASN A 65 -0.80 -3.79 11.32
N MET A 66 -1.74 -2.97 11.78
CA MET A 66 -3.14 -3.03 11.37
C MET A 66 -3.32 -2.81 9.86
N LEU A 67 -2.60 -1.87 9.26
CA LEU A 67 -2.62 -1.64 7.81
C LEU A 67 -2.10 -2.87 7.02
N ALA A 68 -1.11 -3.58 7.55
CA ALA A 68 -0.63 -4.81 6.90
C ALA A 68 -1.73 -5.89 6.88
N THR A 69 -2.44 -6.07 8.00
CA THR A 69 -3.60 -6.98 8.10
C THR A 69 -4.75 -6.50 7.22
N TYR A 70 -5.07 -5.21 7.24
CA TYR A 70 -6.09 -4.59 6.40
C TYR A 70 -5.84 -4.86 4.92
N ARG A 71 -4.63 -4.66 4.40
CA ARG A 71 -4.33 -4.88 2.97
C ARG A 71 -4.60 -6.33 2.54
N LYS A 72 -4.22 -7.30 3.38
CA LYS A 72 -4.52 -8.72 3.12
C LYS A 72 -6.02 -8.99 3.12
N ASN A 73 -6.73 -8.39 4.07
CA ASN A 73 -8.18 -8.52 4.19
C ASN A 73 -8.93 -7.81 3.06
N ALA A 74 -8.47 -6.65 2.61
CA ALA A 74 -9.02 -5.91 1.48
C ALA A 74 -8.89 -6.71 0.19
N GLU A 75 -7.75 -7.37 -0.02
CA GLU A 75 -7.56 -8.28 -1.15
C GLU A 75 -8.49 -9.50 -1.07
N ARG A 76 -8.68 -10.07 0.13
CA ARG A 76 -9.65 -11.15 0.36
C ARG A 76 -11.09 -10.69 0.06
N ALA A 77 -11.48 -9.53 0.58
CA ALA A 77 -12.79 -8.93 0.35
C ALA A 77 -13.03 -8.66 -1.14
N ARG A 78 -12.01 -8.20 -1.87
CA ARG A 78 -12.07 -8.00 -3.32
C ARG A 78 -12.30 -9.31 -4.09
N ARG A 79 -11.76 -10.43 -3.61
CA ARG A 79 -11.87 -11.75 -4.29
C ARG A 79 -13.13 -12.52 -3.93
N LEU A 80 -13.55 -12.48 -2.67
CA LEU A 80 -14.59 -13.36 -2.11
C LEU A 80 -15.82 -12.58 -1.60
N GLY A 81 -15.81 -11.25 -1.69
CA GLY A 81 -16.82 -10.36 -1.12
C GLY A 81 -16.48 -9.93 0.32
N ALA A 82 -16.97 -8.76 0.72
CA ALA A 82 -16.68 -8.13 2.01
C ALA A 82 -17.07 -9.02 3.22
N GLN A 83 -18.13 -9.83 3.08
CA GLN A 83 -18.62 -10.73 4.14
C GLN A 83 -17.65 -11.88 4.48
N SER A 84 -16.63 -12.12 3.64
CA SER A 84 -15.59 -13.12 3.92
C SER A 84 -14.59 -12.66 4.99
N VAL A 85 -14.58 -11.37 5.35
CA VAL A 85 -13.64 -10.79 6.32
C VAL A 85 -14.33 -10.55 7.66
N HIS A 86 -13.95 -11.33 8.67
CA HIS A 86 -14.53 -11.28 10.02
C HIS A 86 -13.74 -10.40 11.00
N TRP A 87 -12.76 -9.65 10.49
CA TRP A 87 -11.90 -8.81 11.33
C TRP A 87 -12.64 -7.54 11.72
N GLU A 88 -12.87 -7.33 13.02
CA GLU A 88 -13.77 -6.30 13.54
C GLU A 88 -13.43 -4.86 13.12
N PHE A 89 -12.15 -4.53 12.94
CA PHE A 89 -11.71 -3.21 12.50
C PHE A 89 -11.87 -3.02 10.99
N PHE A 90 -12.10 -4.11 10.24
CA PHE A 90 -12.15 -4.08 8.78
C PHE A 90 -13.25 -3.18 8.23
N PRO A 91 -14.52 -3.26 8.67
CA PRO A 91 -15.58 -2.41 8.12
C PRO A 91 -15.26 -0.92 8.29
N ALA A 92 -14.84 -0.51 9.49
CA ALA A 92 -14.50 0.88 9.79
C ALA A 92 -13.30 1.38 8.96
N MET A 93 -12.25 0.56 8.83
CA MET A 93 -11.09 0.92 8.01
C MET A 93 -11.40 0.89 6.52
N HIS A 94 -12.24 -0.04 6.05
CA HIS A 94 -12.57 -0.19 4.64
C HIS A 94 -13.50 0.92 4.15
N ASP A 95 -14.36 1.46 5.01
CA ASP A 95 -15.22 2.58 4.67
C ASP A 95 -14.44 3.85 4.32
N VAL A 96 -13.33 4.13 5.03
CA VAL A 96 -12.49 5.31 4.77
C VAL A 96 -11.39 5.01 3.75
N LEU A 97 -10.60 3.97 3.99
CA LEU A 97 -9.42 3.65 3.17
C LEU A 97 -9.76 2.95 1.85
N GLY A 98 -10.94 2.34 1.75
CA GLY A 98 -11.40 1.68 0.52
C GLY A 98 -11.81 2.68 -0.55
N ARG A 99 -12.39 3.82 -0.16
CA ARG A 99 -12.82 4.89 -1.09
C ARG A 99 -11.65 5.51 -1.85
N SER A 100 -10.53 5.76 -1.17
CA SER A 100 -9.33 6.36 -1.78
C SER A 100 -8.66 5.45 -2.83
N GLY A 101 -8.80 4.13 -2.70
CA GLY A 101 -8.27 3.16 -3.66
C GLY A 101 -9.09 3.01 -4.95
N ASP A 102 -10.41 3.22 -4.87
CA ASP A 102 -11.33 3.09 -6.01
C ASP A 102 -11.30 4.35 -6.89
N GLU A 103 -11.33 5.55 -6.29
CA GLU A 103 -11.22 6.81 -7.03
C GLU A 103 -9.91 6.90 -7.85
N ALA A 104 -8.78 6.46 -7.27
CA ALA A 104 -7.50 6.42 -7.97
C ALA A 104 -7.50 5.46 -9.18
N LYS A 105 -8.39 4.45 -9.21
CA LYS A 105 -8.55 3.53 -10.35
C LYS A 105 -9.54 4.06 -11.38
N VAL A 106 -10.61 4.72 -10.96
CA VAL A 106 -11.56 5.40 -11.87
C VAL A 106 -10.82 6.46 -12.70
N GLN A 107 -9.92 7.23 -12.08
CA GLN A 107 -9.15 8.29 -12.75
C GLN A 107 -8.07 7.75 -13.72
N ARG A 108 -7.61 6.49 -13.54
CA ARG A 108 -6.72 5.81 -14.49
C ARG A 108 -7.46 5.20 -15.68
N LYS A 109 -8.75 4.89 -15.53
CA LYS A 109 -9.62 4.42 -16.63
C LYS A 109 -10.10 5.56 -17.54
N SER A 110 -10.10 6.80 -17.06
CA SER A 110 -10.63 7.96 -17.77
C SER A 110 -9.59 8.79 -18.56
N LYS A 111 -8.34 8.34 -18.69
CA LYS A 111 -7.38 8.91 -19.67
C LYS A 111 -7.54 8.19 -21.02
N PRO A 112 -8.19 8.79 -22.05
CA PRO A 112 -8.15 8.22 -23.39
C PRO A 112 -6.71 8.34 -23.94
N HIS A 113 -6.13 7.19 -24.27
CA HIS A 113 -4.89 7.09 -25.04
C HIS A 113 -5.17 7.63 -26.45
N THR A 114 -4.73 8.85 -26.73
CA THR A 114 -4.78 9.43 -28.07
C THR A 114 -3.80 8.69 -28.98
N GLN A 115 -4.34 7.78 -29.80
CA GLN A 115 -3.64 7.19 -30.94
C GLN A 115 -3.29 8.32 -31.93
N LYS A 116 -1.99 8.56 -32.16
CA LYS A 116 -1.52 9.32 -33.32
C LYS A 116 -1.31 8.35 -34.49
N LEU A 117 -2.21 8.43 -35.47
CA LEU A 117 -2.06 7.89 -36.82
C LEU A 117 -1.00 8.72 -37.57
N GLY A 118 -0.05 8.05 -38.21
CA GLY A 118 0.89 8.60 -39.20
C GLY A 118 0.64 7.98 -40.58
N PRO A 119 0.99 8.67 -41.70
CA PRO A 119 0.32 8.53 -43.00
C PRO A 119 0.93 7.46 -43.94
N PRO A 120 0.23 7.12 -45.05
CA PRO A 120 0.52 5.97 -45.90
C PRO A 120 1.42 6.34 -47.09
N LEU A 121 2.41 5.51 -47.42
CA LEU A 121 3.07 5.56 -48.72
C LEU A 121 3.42 4.16 -49.26
N ALA A 122 3.19 4.06 -50.57
CA ALA A 122 3.39 3.00 -51.57
C ALA A 122 4.54 1.99 -51.29
N SER A 123 4.51 0.76 -51.79
CA SER A 123 4.47 0.47 -53.23
C SER A 123 4.29 -1.02 -53.54
N LYS A 124 3.84 -1.26 -54.76
CA LYS A 124 3.46 -2.51 -55.40
C LYS A 124 4.70 -3.36 -55.68
N HIS A 125 4.65 -4.68 -55.47
CA HIS A 125 5.14 -5.66 -56.44
C HIS A 125 4.37 -6.98 -56.26
N PHE A 126 3.79 -7.42 -57.37
CA PHE A 126 3.03 -8.64 -57.57
C PHE A 126 3.94 -9.64 -58.29
N THR A 127 4.02 -10.87 -57.77
CA THR A 127 4.44 -12.06 -58.53
C THR A 127 3.64 -13.26 -58.05
N PRO A 128 2.93 -13.99 -58.94
CA PRO A 128 2.13 -15.14 -58.56
C PRO A 128 2.81 -16.49 -58.88
N ILE A 129 2.28 -17.54 -58.22
CA ILE A 129 2.28 -18.99 -58.54
C ILE A 129 3.48 -19.86 -58.11
N LEU A 130 3.33 -20.63 -57.02
CA LEU A 130 3.12 -22.12 -57.05
C LEU A 130 2.72 -22.67 -55.65
N PRO A 131 1.99 -23.80 -55.55
CA PRO A 131 1.40 -24.32 -54.31
C PRO A 131 2.29 -25.36 -53.62
N THR A 132 2.48 -25.26 -52.31
CA THR A 132 3.16 -26.30 -51.50
C THR A 132 2.65 -26.18 -50.04
N PRO A 133 2.46 -27.29 -49.30
CA PRO A 133 1.23 -27.61 -48.60
C PRO A 133 1.21 -27.17 -47.13
N ALA A 134 0.01 -27.27 -46.56
CA ALA A 134 -0.35 -26.93 -45.19
C ALA A 134 0.61 -27.51 -44.13
N LEU A 135 1.06 -26.64 -43.23
CA LEU A 135 1.57 -27.00 -41.91
C LEU A 135 0.67 -26.39 -40.81
N PRO A 136 0.52 -27.07 -39.67
CA PRO A 136 -0.55 -26.79 -38.71
C PRO A 136 -0.25 -25.61 -37.79
N LEU A 137 -1.34 -25.09 -37.25
CA LEU A 137 -1.47 -24.04 -36.23
C LEU A 137 -0.41 -24.09 -35.11
N ALA A 138 -0.08 -22.89 -34.65
CA ALA A 138 0.81 -22.54 -33.54
C ALA A 138 0.63 -23.37 -32.25
N PRO A 139 1.63 -23.30 -31.36
CA PRO A 139 1.36 -22.69 -30.07
C PRO A 139 2.25 -21.47 -29.85
N GLN A 140 1.59 -20.35 -29.56
CA GLN A 140 2.15 -19.15 -29.00
C GLN A 140 2.93 -19.51 -27.72
N SER A 141 4.25 -19.39 -27.72
CA SER A 141 5.02 -19.37 -26.47
C SER A 141 4.85 -17.99 -25.82
N SER A 142 3.66 -17.72 -25.30
CA SER A 142 3.45 -16.69 -24.31
C SER A 142 3.81 -17.27 -22.94
N ARG A 143 5.08 -17.18 -22.53
CA ARG A 143 5.44 -17.31 -21.11
C ARG A 143 6.12 -16.04 -20.57
N PRO A 144 5.36 -14.95 -20.36
CA PRO A 144 5.80 -13.81 -19.57
C PRO A 144 5.66 -14.04 -18.04
N SER A 145 5.56 -15.28 -17.57
CA SER A 145 5.18 -15.55 -16.17
C SER A 145 6.37 -15.64 -15.19
N GLN A 146 7.54 -16.12 -15.63
CA GLN A 146 8.71 -16.28 -14.74
C GLN A 146 9.50 -14.98 -14.59
N ASP A 147 9.70 -14.22 -15.66
CA ASP A 147 10.46 -12.97 -15.63
C ASP A 147 9.82 -11.91 -14.73
N VAL A 148 8.48 -11.86 -14.72
CA VAL A 148 7.73 -10.95 -13.85
C VAL A 148 7.91 -11.34 -12.39
N LEU A 149 7.81 -12.63 -12.05
CA LEU A 149 8.03 -13.10 -10.67
C LEU A 149 9.47 -12.81 -10.20
N HIS A 150 10.44 -12.97 -11.08
CA HIS A 150 11.84 -12.63 -10.80
C HIS A 150 12.01 -11.14 -10.53
N LEU A 151 11.41 -10.26 -11.35
CA LEU A 151 11.39 -8.81 -11.14
C LEU A 151 10.71 -8.42 -9.82
N TYR A 152 9.65 -9.11 -9.42
CA TYR A 152 8.99 -8.88 -8.14
C TYR A 152 9.89 -9.23 -6.95
N LEU A 153 10.61 -10.36 -7.04
CA LEU A 153 11.53 -10.79 -6.00
C LEU A 153 12.72 -9.82 -5.88
N GLU A 154 13.28 -9.41 -7.03
CA GLU A 154 14.37 -8.44 -7.11
C GLU A 154 13.93 -7.05 -6.59
N LEU A 155 12.70 -6.63 -6.88
CA LEU A 155 12.14 -5.38 -6.34
C LEU A 155 11.96 -5.46 -4.82
N GLN A 156 11.49 -6.60 -4.31
CA GLN A 156 11.33 -6.81 -2.88
C GLN A 156 12.68 -6.81 -2.15
N GLU A 157 13.70 -7.44 -2.75
CA GLU A 157 15.07 -7.45 -2.25
C GLU A 157 15.66 -6.04 -2.21
N ARG A 158 15.54 -5.27 -3.30
CA ARG A 158 16.00 -3.87 -3.35
C ARG A 158 15.31 -3.00 -2.30
N LYS A 159 14.01 -3.19 -2.09
CA LYS A 159 13.27 -2.47 -1.04
C LYS A 159 13.75 -2.85 0.37
N MET A 160 14.07 -4.13 0.60
CA MET A 160 14.62 -4.60 1.87
C MET A 160 16.02 -4.03 2.10
N ASN A 161 16.88 -4.06 1.09
CA ASN A 161 18.23 -3.53 1.15
C ASN A 161 18.24 -2.02 1.43
N LEU A 162 17.37 -1.26 0.77
CA LEU A 162 17.23 0.17 1.04
C LEU A 162 16.76 0.44 2.47
N TRP A 163 15.82 -0.37 2.98
CA TRP A 163 15.36 -0.27 4.36
C TRP A 163 16.47 -0.58 5.38
N MET A 164 17.29 -1.62 5.12
CA MET A 164 18.44 -1.96 5.96
C MET A 164 19.50 -0.85 5.95
N GLN A 165 19.78 -0.24 4.80
CA GLN A 165 20.70 0.89 4.70
C GLN A 165 20.19 2.10 5.49
N GLN A 166 18.89 2.41 5.37
CA GLN A 166 18.29 3.50 6.14
C GLN A 166 18.39 3.23 7.65
N LYS A 167 18.16 1.98 8.08
CA LYS A 167 18.27 1.60 9.49
C LYS A 167 19.71 1.74 10.00
N ALA A 168 20.70 1.26 9.24
CA ALA A 168 22.11 1.38 9.58
C ALA A 168 22.58 2.84 9.64
N LEU A 169 22.04 3.70 8.77
CA LEU A 169 22.31 5.14 8.81
C LEU A 169 21.74 5.78 10.08
N GLU A 170 20.54 5.38 10.49
CA GLU A 170 19.91 5.87 11.71
C GLU A 170 20.69 5.42 12.96
N GLU A 171 21.13 4.16 12.99
CA GLU A 171 21.95 3.61 14.08
C GLU A 171 23.29 4.36 14.21
N ARG A 172 23.99 4.61 13.09
CA ARG A 172 25.23 5.42 13.12
C ARG A 172 25.00 6.86 13.55
N LYS A 173 23.86 7.47 13.20
CA LYS A 173 23.52 8.82 13.68
C LYS A 173 23.34 8.83 15.19
N ILE A 174 22.67 7.81 15.74
CA ILE A 174 22.48 7.66 17.18
C ILE A 174 23.84 7.47 17.88
N GLU A 175 24.71 6.60 17.35
CA GLU A 175 26.06 6.40 17.89
C GLU A 175 26.92 7.67 17.84
N ALA A 176 26.87 8.44 16.75
CA ALA A 176 27.60 9.69 16.63
C ALA A 176 27.14 10.74 17.65
N ILE A 177 25.84 10.82 17.94
CA ILE A 177 25.29 11.71 18.96
C ILE A 177 25.76 11.28 20.35
N ASN A 178 25.76 9.98 20.65
CA ASN A 178 26.20 9.47 21.96
C ASN A 178 27.71 9.63 22.20
N ASN A 179 28.54 9.57 21.16
CA ASN A 179 29.99 9.79 21.29
C ASN A 179 30.39 11.28 21.39
N LEU A 180 29.44 12.20 21.20
CA LEU A 180 29.64 13.66 21.32
C LEU A 180 29.19 14.23 22.68
N ALA A 181 28.57 13.39 23.54
CA ALA A 181 28.12 13.72 24.90
C ALA A 181 29.06 13.11 25.93
#